data_AF-A0A3N4K6Q1-F1
#
_entry.id   AF-A0A3N4K6Q1-F1
#
_cell.length_a   1.000
_cell.length_b   1.000
_cell.length_c   1.000
_cell.angle_alpha   90.00
_cell.angle_beta   90.00
_cell.angle_gamma   90.00
#
_symmetry.space_group_name_H-M   'P 1'
#
loop_
_entity.id
_entity.type
_entity.pdbx_description
1 polymer ?
#
loop_
_entity_poly.entity_id
_entity_poly.type
_entity_poly.pdbx_seq_one_letter_code
_entity_poly.pdbx_strand_id
1 'polypeptide(L)'
;EEPKILQWLSPLEPRLRHQDVRTRRLEGVGNGFLQIEEFFNWRDGKDGDDGVVLFCSGAPGAGKTYLSSLVIDMLYDQAVGNSFAAACLYCDFLTHNDLIPENMLSAVVKKTVRALGSIPGEIDDAFQKAKREVSGRGSMRPEILGFLKIALAPLERVYICTDAMDECLPKHLPELLRSLHALSQQFQGIRLFITSRLHVLSDIKR
;
A
#
# COMPACT_ATOMS: atom_id res chain seq x y z
N GLU A 1 24.06 4.99 0.73
CA GLU A 1 23.32 4.49 1.92
C GLU A 1 21.85 4.19 1.62
N GLU A 2 21.24 4.77 0.56
CA GLU A 2 19.81 4.56 0.22
C GLU A 2 19.32 3.10 0.29
N PRO A 3 20.01 2.08 -0.29
CA PRO A 3 19.53 0.70 -0.19
C PRO A 3 19.43 0.19 1.26
N LYS A 4 20.32 0.65 2.15
CA LYS A 4 20.32 0.29 3.57
C LYS A 4 19.17 0.95 4.32
N ILE A 5 18.87 2.22 4.01
CA ILE A 5 17.73 2.95 4.58
C ILE A 5 16.42 2.29 4.16
N LEU A 6 16.26 1.98 2.87
CA LEU A 6 15.05 1.31 2.36
C LEU A 6 14.87 -0.09 2.96
N GLN A 7 15.96 -0.83 3.18
CA GLN A 7 15.92 -2.13 3.87
C GLN A 7 15.59 -1.98 5.36
N TRP A 8 16.08 -0.93 6.01
CA TRP A 8 15.77 -0.61 7.39
C TRP A 8 14.30 -0.21 7.59
N LEU A 9 13.75 0.58 6.66
CA LEU A 9 12.35 1.01 6.69
C LEU A 9 11.37 -0.16 6.61
N SER A 10 11.63 -1.16 5.77
CA SER A 10 10.82 -2.38 5.72
C SER A 10 11.57 -3.56 5.13
N PRO A 11 11.48 -4.75 5.75
CA PRO A 11 11.99 -5.99 5.15
C PRO A 11 11.09 -6.51 4.03
N LEU A 12 9.84 -6.02 3.92
CA LEU A 12 8.89 -6.54 2.95
C LEU A 12 9.31 -6.16 1.53
N GLU A 13 9.11 -7.12 0.61
CA GLU A 13 9.30 -6.96 -0.82
C GLU A 13 8.03 -7.37 -1.61
N PRO A 14 6.92 -6.63 -1.49
CA PRO A 14 5.67 -6.96 -2.18
C PRO A 14 5.80 -7.08 -3.70
N ARG A 15 6.84 -6.45 -4.27
CA ARG A 15 7.19 -6.52 -5.70
C ARG A 15 7.48 -7.95 -6.18
N LEU A 16 8.07 -8.80 -5.34
CA LEU A 16 8.36 -10.20 -5.71
C LEU A 16 7.05 -10.97 -5.92
N ARG A 17 6.12 -10.83 -4.97
CA ARG A 17 4.78 -11.43 -5.09
C ARG A 17 4.03 -10.85 -6.27
N HIS A 18 4.07 -9.53 -6.45
CA HIS A 18 3.43 -8.86 -7.58
C HIS A 18 3.94 -9.39 -8.94
N GLN A 19 5.25 -9.58 -9.09
CA GLN A 19 5.86 -10.12 -10.32
C GLN A 19 5.38 -11.56 -10.58
N ASP A 20 5.33 -12.40 -9.55
CA ASP A 20 4.80 -13.77 -9.67
C ASP A 20 3.33 -13.77 -10.11
N VAL A 21 2.48 -12.94 -9.49
CA VAL A 21 1.07 -12.82 -9.90
C VAL A 21 0.96 -12.29 -11.33
N ARG A 22 1.72 -11.25 -11.68
CA ARG A 22 1.71 -10.61 -13.00
C ARG A 22 2.08 -11.58 -14.11
N THR A 23 3.11 -12.40 -13.91
CA THR A 23 3.58 -13.37 -14.93
C THR A 23 2.57 -14.50 -15.20
N ARG A 24 1.72 -14.82 -14.22
CA ARG A 24 0.67 -15.85 -14.35
C ARG A 24 -0.67 -15.28 -14.81
N ARG A 25 -0.83 -13.96 -14.80
CA ARG A 25 -2.06 -13.28 -15.21
C ARG A 25 -2.22 -13.41 -16.73
N LEU A 26 -3.38 -13.90 -17.18
CA LEU A 26 -3.70 -13.97 -18.61
C LEU A 26 -3.91 -12.56 -19.17
N GLU A 27 -3.28 -12.27 -20.30
CA GLU A 27 -3.38 -10.98 -20.98
C GLU A 27 -4.84 -10.67 -21.37
N GLY A 28 -5.23 -9.40 -21.26
CA GLY A 28 -6.57 -8.92 -21.60
C GLY A 28 -7.67 -9.18 -20.56
N VAL A 29 -7.48 -10.16 -19.66
CA VAL A 29 -8.48 -10.49 -18.63
C VAL A 29 -8.56 -9.38 -17.58
N GLY A 30 -9.78 -8.92 -17.31
CA GLY A 30 -10.04 -7.86 -16.34
C GLY A 30 -9.94 -6.45 -16.91
N ASN A 31 -9.55 -6.26 -18.17
CA ASN A 31 -9.44 -4.92 -18.77
C ASN A 31 -10.76 -4.13 -18.73
N GLY A 32 -11.90 -4.83 -18.83
CA GLY A 32 -13.22 -4.19 -18.70
C GLY A 32 -13.42 -3.51 -17.34
N PHE A 33 -12.78 -4.00 -16.27
CA PHE A 33 -12.81 -3.34 -14.96
C PHE A 33 -12.15 -1.97 -14.99
N LEU A 34 -11.06 -1.80 -15.75
CA LEU A 34 -10.37 -0.51 -15.86
C LEU A 34 -11.18 0.53 -16.64
N GLN A 35 -12.33 0.13 -17.20
CA GLN A 35 -13.21 0.96 -18.00
C GLN A 35 -14.53 1.30 -17.30
N ILE A 36 -14.76 0.78 -16.09
CA ILE A 36 -15.97 1.11 -15.34
C ILE A 36 -15.86 2.50 -14.72
N GLU A 37 -16.99 3.20 -14.62
CA GLU A 37 -17.06 4.56 -14.11
C GLU A 37 -16.54 4.65 -12.66
N GLU A 38 -16.86 3.65 -11.83
CA GLU A 38 -16.43 3.61 -10.43
C GLU A 38 -14.90 3.57 -10.31
N PHE A 39 -14.22 2.88 -11.23
CA PHE A 39 -12.77 2.82 -11.25
C PHE A 39 -12.17 4.17 -11.69
N PHE A 40 -12.69 4.78 -12.75
CA PHE A 40 -12.24 6.09 -13.20
C PHE A 40 -12.43 7.17 -12.14
N ASN A 41 -13.62 7.23 -11.53
CA ASN A 41 -13.94 8.21 -10.49
C ASN A 41 -13.05 7.99 -9.26
N TRP A 42 -12.83 6.75 -8.83
CA TRP A 42 -11.88 6.48 -7.73
C TRP A 42 -10.44 6.90 -8.09
N ARG A 43 -9.98 6.58 -9.31
CA ARG A 43 -8.59 6.79 -9.73
C ARG A 43 -8.26 8.26 -9.96
N ASP A 44 -9.13 8.96 -10.69
CA ASP A 44 -8.89 10.31 -11.23
C ASP A 44 -9.69 11.39 -10.49
N GLY A 45 -10.70 10.98 -9.73
CA GLY A 45 -11.60 11.85 -9.01
C GLY A 45 -10.95 12.88 -8.12
N LYS A 46 -11.68 13.98 -7.86
CA LYS A 46 -11.18 15.07 -7.02
C LYS A 46 -11.25 14.68 -5.55
N ASP A 47 -10.30 15.19 -4.79
CA ASP A 47 -10.26 14.95 -3.35
C ASP A 47 -11.51 15.54 -2.68
N GLY A 48 -12.26 14.70 -1.97
CA GLY A 48 -13.49 15.10 -1.26
C GLY A 48 -14.80 14.85 -1.99
N ASP A 49 -14.79 14.68 -3.33
CA ASP A 49 -15.99 14.39 -4.14
C ASP A 49 -16.13 12.89 -4.47
N ASP A 50 -15.00 12.19 -4.63
CA ASP A 50 -14.96 10.78 -5.05
C ASP A 50 -14.51 9.85 -3.91
N GLY A 51 -15.08 8.65 -3.87
CA GLY A 51 -14.84 7.68 -2.81
C GLY A 51 -13.35 7.37 -2.62
N VAL A 52 -12.82 7.58 -1.40
CA VAL A 52 -11.43 7.27 -1.03
C VAL A 52 -11.11 5.78 -1.23
N VAL A 53 -12.11 4.91 -1.10
CA VAL A 53 -11.96 3.45 -1.11
C VAL A 53 -12.70 2.85 -2.30
N LEU A 54 -11.99 2.10 -3.14
CA LEU A 54 -12.58 1.17 -4.10
C LEU A 54 -12.44 -0.25 -3.57
N PHE A 55 -13.56 -0.83 -3.16
CA PHE A 55 -13.62 -2.17 -2.60
C PHE A 55 -14.11 -3.19 -3.62
N CYS A 56 -13.26 -4.13 -3.99
CA CYS A 56 -13.56 -5.22 -4.90
C CYS A 56 -13.80 -6.51 -4.15
N SER A 57 -15.08 -6.88 -4.02
CA SER A 57 -15.47 -8.14 -3.38
C SER A 57 -15.65 -9.26 -4.40
N GLY A 58 -15.43 -10.51 -3.97
CA GLY A 58 -15.71 -11.67 -4.80
C GLY A 58 -15.44 -12.99 -4.11
N ALA A 59 -16.04 -14.06 -4.62
CA ALA A 59 -15.84 -15.42 -4.13
C ALA A 59 -14.37 -15.89 -4.28
N PRO A 60 -13.94 -16.94 -3.57
CA PRO A 60 -12.69 -17.64 -3.87
C PRO A 60 -12.63 -18.04 -5.34
N GLY A 61 -11.47 -17.88 -5.98
CA GLY A 61 -11.28 -18.19 -7.40
C GLY A 61 -11.82 -17.16 -8.39
N ALA A 62 -12.51 -16.09 -7.94
CA ALA A 62 -13.08 -15.06 -8.82
C ALA A 62 -12.03 -14.14 -9.51
N GLY A 63 -10.72 -14.42 -9.38
CA GLY A 63 -9.67 -13.65 -10.05
C GLY A 63 -9.27 -12.34 -9.38
N LYS A 64 -9.68 -12.07 -8.13
CA LYS A 64 -9.37 -10.83 -7.39
C LYS A 64 -7.88 -10.46 -7.37
N THR A 65 -6.99 -11.43 -7.12
CA THR A 65 -5.54 -11.20 -7.09
C THR A 65 -4.98 -10.80 -8.46
N TYR A 66 -5.48 -11.41 -9.53
CA TYR A 66 -5.14 -11.00 -10.90
C TYR A 66 -5.67 -9.62 -11.23
N LEU A 67 -6.90 -9.29 -10.80
CA LEU A 67 -7.46 -7.95 -10.93
C LEU A 67 -6.63 -6.91 -10.18
N SER A 68 -6.25 -7.19 -8.93
CA SER A 68 -5.39 -6.32 -8.12
C SER A 68 -4.05 -6.08 -8.80
N SER A 69 -3.43 -7.14 -9.34
CA SER A 69 -2.20 -7.03 -10.11
C SER A 69 -2.37 -6.18 -11.37
N LEU A 70 -3.50 -6.27 -12.08
CA LEU A 70 -3.80 -5.44 -13.24
C LEU A 70 -3.93 -3.95 -12.87
N VAL A 71 -4.65 -3.65 -11.79
CA VAL A 71 -4.80 -2.29 -11.26
C VAL A 71 -3.43 -1.73 -10.85
N ILE A 72 -2.63 -2.49 -10.12
CA ILE A 72 -1.30 -2.07 -9.68
C ILE A 72 -0.37 -1.74 -10.86
N ASP A 73 -0.37 -2.56 -11.92
CA ASP A 73 0.45 -2.29 -13.12
C ASP A 73 0.07 -0.95 -13.76
N MET A 74 -1.23 -0.68 -13.95
CA MET A 74 -1.69 0.59 -14.49
C MET A 74 -1.29 1.78 -13.60
N LEU A 75 -1.44 1.64 -12.28
CA LEU A 75 -1.07 2.71 -11.35
C LEU A 75 0.45 2.94 -11.30
N TYR A 76 1.27 1.90 -11.52
CA TYR A 76 2.70 2.05 -11.72
C TYR A 76 3.03 2.83 -12.98
N ASP A 77 2.36 2.52 -14.09
CA ASP A 77 2.54 3.25 -15.35
C ASP A 77 2.11 4.72 -15.20
N GLN A 78 0.99 4.98 -14.52
CA GLN A 78 0.50 6.33 -14.24
C GLN A 78 1.41 7.13 -13.32
N ALA A 79 2.13 6.46 -12.40
CA ALA A 79 3.08 7.14 -11.52
C ALA A 79 4.36 7.61 -12.25
N VAL A 80 4.65 7.09 -13.44
CA VAL A 80 5.83 7.51 -14.20
C VAL A 80 5.67 8.97 -14.65
N GLY A 81 6.59 9.83 -14.20
CA GLY A 81 6.62 11.25 -14.58
C GLY A 81 5.60 12.13 -13.86
N ASN A 82 4.80 11.58 -12.94
CA ASN A 82 3.83 12.31 -12.13
C ASN A 82 4.26 12.33 -10.66
N SER A 83 3.70 13.25 -9.89
CA SER A 83 3.86 13.36 -8.42
C SER A 83 3.06 12.29 -7.66
N PHE A 84 2.94 11.09 -8.25
CA PHE A 84 2.12 10.01 -7.71
C PHE A 84 2.97 8.86 -7.19
N ALA A 85 2.44 8.12 -6.22
CA ALA A 85 3.01 6.85 -5.80
C ALA A 85 1.92 5.78 -5.74
N ALA A 86 2.30 4.54 -6.03
CA ALA A 86 1.44 3.39 -5.77
C ALA A 86 2.20 2.39 -4.90
N ALA A 87 1.60 1.96 -3.80
CA ALA A 87 2.08 0.90 -2.93
C ALA A 87 1.15 -0.31 -3.06
N CYS A 88 1.73 -1.51 -2.98
CA CYS A 88 0.97 -2.74 -2.98
C CYS A 88 1.31 -3.58 -1.75
N LEU A 89 0.28 -4.24 -1.22
CA LEU A 89 0.32 -5.14 -0.09
C LEU A 89 -0.45 -6.38 -0.53
N TYR A 90 0.16 -7.55 -0.44
CA TYR A 90 -0.50 -8.83 -0.68
C TYR A 90 -0.67 -9.50 0.68
N CYS A 91 -1.90 -9.57 1.19
CA CYS A 91 -2.18 -10.42 2.35
C CYS A 91 -2.12 -11.87 1.86
N ASP A 92 -1.49 -12.72 2.67
CA ASP A 92 -1.48 -14.17 2.50
C ASP A 92 -1.44 -14.77 3.90
N PHE A 93 -2.47 -15.55 4.22
CA PHE A 93 -2.64 -16.15 5.54
C PHE A 93 -1.47 -17.10 5.89
N LEU A 94 -0.83 -17.70 4.89
CA LEU A 94 0.26 -18.66 5.08
C LEU A 94 1.57 -17.95 5.44
N THR A 95 1.79 -16.70 5.01
CA THR A 95 3.04 -15.93 5.25
C THR A 95 2.90 -14.89 6.37
N HIS A 96 2.37 -15.32 7.51
CA HIS A 96 1.85 -14.46 8.58
C HIS A 96 2.89 -13.83 9.53
N ASN A 97 4.14 -14.30 9.56
CA ASN A 97 5.12 -13.81 10.54
C ASN A 97 5.56 -12.36 10.29
N ASP A 98 5.59 -11.92 9.02
CA ASP A 98 6.05 -10.58 8.65
C ASP A 98 4.92 -9.62 8.24
N LEU A 99 3.68 -10.11 8.08
CA LEU A 99 2.50 -9.32 7.68
C LEU A 99 1.74 -8.73 8.88
N ILE A 100 2.48 -8.12 9.81
CA ILE A 100 1.89 -7.31 10.88
C ILE A 100 1.63 -5.88 10.36
N PRO A 101 0.64 -5.14 10.92
CA PRO A 101 0.26 -3.81 10.44
C PRO A 101 1.46 -2.86 10.33
N GLU A 102 2.36 -2.88 11.30
CA GLU A 102 3.54 -2.02 11.31
C GLU A 102 4.44 -2.29 10.10
N ASN A 103 4.75 -3.56 9.79
CA ASN A 103 5.57 -3.91 8.64
C ASN A 103 4.90 -3.53 7.32
N MET A 104 3.58 -3.69 7.23
CA MET A 104 2.78 -3.32 6.05
C MET A 104 2.82 -1.81 5.81
N LEU A 105 2.59 -1.00 6.85
CA LEU A 105 2.70 0.46 6.76
C LEU A 105 4.13 0.91 6.45
N SER A 106 5.12 0.27 7.06
CA SER A 106 6.54 0.45 6.74
C SER A 106 6.85 0.16 5.27
N ALA A 107 6.21 -0.85 4.67
CA ALA A 107 6.36 -1.14 3.24
C ALA A 107 5.77 -0.03 2.36
N VAL A 108 4.68 0.60 2.80
CA VAL A 108 4.13 1.80 2.16
C VAL A 108 5.15 2.95 2.24
N VAL A 109 5.73 3.24 3.42
CA VAL A 109 6.80 4.25 3.59
C VAL A 109 7.96 3.98 2.63
N LYS A 110 8.48 2.75 2.63
CA LYS A 110 9.59 2.36 1.76
C LYS A 110 9.27 2.63 0.29
N LYS A 111 8.04 2.36 -0.14
CA LYS A 111 7.62 2.58 -1.54
C LYS A 111 7.42 4.06 -1.86
N THR A 112 6.83 4.86 -0.98
CA THR A 112 6.66 6.31 -1.18
C THR A 112 8.00 7.04 -1.15
N VAL A 113 8.88 6.74 -0.19
CA VAL A 113 10.25 7.28 -0.13
C VAL A 113 11.01 6.99 -1.43
N ARG A 114 10.91 5.76 -1.95
CA ARG A 114 11.53 5.41 -3.24
C ARG A 114 10.92 6.19 -4.41
N ALA A 115 9.64 6.55 -4.35
CA ALA A 115 8.98 7.35 -5.39
C ALA A 115 9.44 8.82 -5.40
N LEU A 116 9.89 9.36 -4.27
CA LEU A 116 10.44 10.71 -4.19
C LEU A 116 11.78 10.88 -4.94
N GLY A 117 12.48 9.78 -5.22
CA GLY A 117 13.80 9.80 -5.88
C GLY A 117 14.96 10.26 -4.98
N SER A 118 14.66 10.70 -3.76
CA SER A 118 15.64 11.02 -2.72
C SER A 118 15.09 10.67 -1.34
N ILE A 119 15.99 10.40 -0.39
CA ILE A 119 15.60 10.13 1.00
C ILE A 119 15.38 11.48 1.71
N PRO A 120 14.20 11.71 2.33
CA PRO A 120 13.98 12.87 3.19
C PRO A 120 15.00 12.93 4.34
N GLY A 121 15.50 14.12 4.67
CA GLY A 121 16.56 14.31 5.66
C GLY A 121 16.19 13.75 7.03
N GLU A 122 14.93 13.91 7.44
CA GLU A 122 14.40 13.39 8.71
C GLU A 122 14.45 11.87 8.79
N ILE A 123 14.27 11.18 7.65
CA ILE A 123 14.33 9.71 7.58
C ILE A 123 15.80 9.25 7.61
N ASP A 124 16.71 9.97 6.95
CA ASP A 124 18.15 9.68 7.03
C ASP A 124 18.68 9.92 8.46
N ASP A 125 18.32 11.03 9.10
CA ASP A 125 18.71 11.34 10.49
C ASP A 125 18.24 10.25 11.46
N ALA A 126 16.99 9.81 11.32
CA ALA A 126 16.45 8.71 12.11
C ALA A 126 17.22 7.40 11.88
N PHE A 127 17.58 7.10 10.63
CA PHE A 127 18.43 5.95 10.31
C PHE A 127 19.84 6.05 10.92
N GLN A 128 20.49 7.22 10.83
CA GLN A 128 21.82 7.42 11.41
C GLN A 128 21.79 7.30 12.94
N LYS A 129 20.71 7.76 13.58
CA LYS A 129 20.49 7.56 15.02
C LYS A 129 20.32 6.08 15.34
N ALA A 130 19.47 5.36 14.61
CA ALA A 130 19.23 3.93 14.81
C ALA A 130 20.52 3.09 14.65
N LYS A 131 21.43 3.46 13.73
CA LYS A 131 22.74 2.81 13.57
C LYS A 131 23.66 2.93 14.79
N ARG A 132 23.49 3.98 15.60
CA ARG A 132 24.30 4.22 16.80
C ARG A 132 23.77 3.46 18.03
N GLU A 133 22.52 2.98 17.97
CA GLU A 133 21.91 2.19 19.04
C GLU A 133 22.34 0.71 18.96
N VAL A 134 22.61 0.09 20.11
CA VAL A 134 23.22 -1.26 20.23
C VAL A 134 22.41 -2.36 19.52
N SER A 135 21.09 -2.20 19.39
CA SER A 135 20.22 -3.17 18.70
C SER A 135 20.21 -3.02 17.17
N GLY A 136 20.75 -1.93 16.59
CA GLY A 136 20.72 -1.63 15.15
C GLY A 136 19.32 -1.45 14.53
N ARG A 137 18.27 -1.74 15.31
CA ARG A 137 16.87 -1.43 15.08
C ARG A 137 16.38 -0.71 16.32
N GLY A 138 16.58 0.61 16.37
CA GLY A 138 15.77 1.44 17.25
C GLY A 138 14.29 1.12 17.02
N SER A 139 13.45 1.29 18.03
CA SER A 139 12.02 1.00 17.90
C SER A 139 11.39 1.95 16.86
N MET A 140 11.34 1.53 15.60
CA MET A 140 10.82 2.32 14.46
C MET A 140 9.30 2.50 14.55
N ARG A 141 8.61 1.69 15.37
CA ARG A 141 7.14 1.63 15.46
C ARG A 141 6.45 2.97 15.72
N PRO A 142 6.92 3.85 16.62
CA PRO A 142 6.28 5.15 16.86
C PRO A 142 6.45 6.13 15.69
N GLU A 143 7.43 5.91 14.82
CA GLU A 143 7.85 6.87 13.80
C GLU A 143 7.22 6.60 12.43
N ILE A 144 6.66 5.40 12.18
CA ILE A 144 6.09 5.01 10.87
C ILE A 144 5.08 6.03 10.35
N LEU A 145 4.15 6.48 11.21
CA LEU A 145 3.17 7.50 10.82
C LEU A 145 3.85 8.83 10.50
N GLY A 146 4.89 9.23 11.24
CA GLY A 146 5.68 10.43 10.95
C GLY A 146 6.40 10.33 9.60
N PHE A 147 7.03 9.20 9.31
CA PHE A 147 7.67 8.96 8.03
C PHE A 147 6.69 8.91 6.87
N LEU A 148 5.50 8.33 7.08
CA LEU A 148 4.42 8.43 6.08
C LEU A 148 4.09 9.89 5.82
N LYS A 149 3.89 10.71 6.86
CA LYS A 149 3.57 12.14 6.66
C LYS A 149 4.65 12.86 5.83
N ILE A 150 5.91 12.66 6.18
CA ILE A 150 7.06 13.23 5.46
C ILE A 150 7.10 12.74 4.01
N ALA A 151 6.94 11.44 3.80
CA ALA A 151 7.03 10.83 2.46
C ALA A 151 5.82 11.15 1.56
N LEU A 152 4.64 11.40 2.16
CA LEU A 152 3.40 11.69 1.45
C LEU A 152 3.25 13.17 1.11
N ALA A 153 3.80 14.08 1.91
CA ALA A 153 3.60 15.52 1.74
C ALA A 153 3.96 16.09 0.34
N PRO A 154 5.00 15.60 -0.36
CA PRO A 154 5.33 16.09 -1.70
C PRO A 154 4.50 15.46 -2.83
N LEU A 155 3.69 14.44 -2.53
CA LEU A 155 2.95 13.67 -3.52
C LEU A 155 1.52 14.22 -3.66
N GLU A 156 1.06 14.37 -4.90
CA GLU A 156 -0.32 14.77 -5.17
C GLU A 156 -1.29 13.59 -4.96
N ARG A 157 -0.84 12.38 -5.27
CA ARG A 157 -1.70 11.19 -5.17
C ARG A 157 -0.93 9.96 -4.73
N VAL A 158 -1.51 9.21 -3.79
CA VAL A 158 -0.94 7.95 -3.33
C VAL A 158 -1.98 6.85 -3.31
N TYR A 159 -1.75 5.85 -4.14
CA TYR A 159 -2.57 4.65 -4.21
C TYR A 159 -2.01 3.59 -3.27
N ILE A 160 -2.85 3.02 -2.41
CA ILE A 160 -2.49 1.88 -1.57
C ILE A 160 -3.39 0.71 -1.94
N CYS A 161 -2.83 -0.27 -2.63
CA CYS A 161 -3.52 -1.47 -3.07
C CYS A 161 -3.28 -2.59 -2.07
N THR A 162 -4.34 -3.11 -1.45
CA THR A 162 -4.29 -4.26 -0.54
C THR A 162 -5.07 -5.42 -1.15
N ASP A 163 -4.35 -6.46 -1.56
CA ASP A 163 -4.93 -7.69 -2.09
C ASP A 163 -5.28 -8.68 -0.99
N ALA A 164 -6.42 -9.35 -1.13
CA ALA A 164 -6.90 -10.43 -0.28
C ALA A 164 -6.97 -10.07 1.22
N MET A 165 -7.54 -8.90 1.54
CA MET A 165 -7.57 -8.38 2.91
C MET A 165 -8.22 -9.35 3.93
N ASP A 166 -9.12 -10.24 3.49
CA ASP A 166 -9.68 -11.32 4.33
C ASP A 166 -8.66 -12.37 4.78
N GLU A 167 -7.49 -12.44 4.16
CA GLU A 167 -6.41 -13.36 4.51
C GLU A 167 -5.42 -12.77 5.53
N CYS A 168 -5.55 -11.48 5.85
CA CYS A 168 -4.80 -10.88 6.93
C CYS A 168 -5.24 -11.46 8.29
N LEU A 169 -4.31 -11.66 9.23
CA LEU A 169 -4.63 -12.27 10.52
C LEU A 169 -5.74 -11.48 11.24
N PRO A 170 -6.78 -12.14 11.81
CA PRO A 170 -7.91 -11.43 12.42
C PRO A 170 -7.53 -10.43 13.51
N LYS A 171 -6.46 -10.71 14.26
CA LYS A 171 -5.94 -9.79 15.30
C LYS A 171 -5.30 -8.51 14.76
N HIS A 172 -4.86 -8.51 13.50
CA HIS A 172 -4.14 -7.40 12.85
C HIS A 172 -5.05 -6.54 11.98
N LEU A 173 -6.11 -7.13 11.42
CA LEU A 173 -7.04 -6.44 10.52
C LEU A 173 -7.62 -5.14 11.12
N PRO A 174 -8.10 -5.08 12.38
CA PRO A 174 -8.66 -3.84 12.94
C PRO A 174 -7.65 -2.69 13.03
N GLU A 175 -6.38 -3.01 13.33
CA GLU A 175 -5.32 -2.01 13.43
C GLU A 175 -4.86 -1.51 12.06
N LEU A 176 -4.75 -2.41 11.09
CA LEU A 176 -4.43 -2.05 9.71
C LEU A 176 -5.50 -1.12 9.13
N LEU A 177 -6.79 -1.48 9.26
CA LEU A 177 -7.90 -0.66 8.78
C LEU A 177 -7.93 0.71 9.45
N ARG A 178 -7.77 0.77 10.78
CA ARG A 178 -7.72 2.04 11.52
C ARG A 178 -6.57 2.92 11.04
N SER A 179 -5.40 2.34 10.80
CA SER A 179 -4.24 3.08 10.32
C SER A 179 -4.44 3.62 8.91
N LEU A 180 -4.94 2.80 7.98
CA LEU A 180 -5.25 3.22 6.61
C LEU A 180 -6.32 4.33 6.57
N HIS A 181 -7.36 4.19 7.37
CA HIS A 181 -8.39 5.22 7.52
C HIS A 181 -7.84 6.52 8.11
N ALA A 182 -7.04 6.43 9.19
CA ALA A 182 -6.42 7.60 9.79
C ALA A 182 -5.49 8.33 8.82
N LEU A 183 -4.79 7.60 7.96
CA LEU A 183 -3.97 8.16 6.89
C LEU A 183 -4.84 8.88 5.86
N SER A 184 -5.91 8.26 5.37
CA SER A 184 -6.77 8.90 4.36
C SER A 184 -7.49 10.14 4.86
N GLN A 185 -7.76 10.25 6.17
CA GLN A 185 -8.31 11.47 6.77
C GLN A 185 -7.28 12.60 6.87
N GLN A 186 -5.99 12.27 6.96
CA GLN A 186 -4.91 13.25 7.08
C GLN A 186 -4.33 13.68 5.73
N PHE A 187 -4.55 12.87 4.69
CA PHE A 187 -4.00 13.07 3.35
C PHE A 187 -5.07 12.92 2.29
N GLN A 188 -5.51 14.05 1.74
CA GLN A 188 -6.58 14.11 0.74
C GLN A 188 -6.28 13.31 -0.55
N GLY A 189 -4.99 13.24 -0.95
CA GLY A 189 -4.54 12.50 -2.12
C GLY A 189 -4.45 10.97 -1.95
N ILE A 190 -4.84 10.40 -0.80
CA ILE A 190 -4.82 8.93 -0.63
C ILE A 190 -6.02 8.29 -1.34
N ARG A 191 -5.75 7.19 -2.04
CA ARG A 191 -6.75 6.32 -2.66
C ARG A 191 -6.46 4.87 -2.27
N LEU A 192 -7.45 4.21 -1.66
CA LEU A 192 -7.34 2.83 -1.20
C LEU A 192 -8.04 1.90 -2.18
N PHE A 193 -7.31 0.93 -2.72
CA PHE A 193 -7.87 -0.17 -3.50
C PHE A 193 -7.78 -1.43 -2.65
N ILE A 194 -8.91 -2.08 -2.38
CA ILE A 194 -8.96 -3.23 -1.49
C ILE A 194 -9.68 -4.36 -2.19
N THR A 195 -9.06 -5.54 -2.26
CA THR A 195 -9.76 -6.77 -2.63
C THR A 195 -9.99 -7.62 -1.38
N SER A 196 -11.16 -8.25 -1.28
CA SER A 196 -11.48 -9.14 -0.16
C SER A 196 -12.70 -10.01 -0.45
N ARG A 197 -13.02 -10.94 0.46
CA ARG A 197 -14.36 -11.54 0.55
C ARG A 197 -15.36 -10.56 1.17
N LEU A 198 -16.64 -10.75 0.84
CA LEU A 198 -17.72 -9.83 1.23
C LEU A 198 -17.86 -9.62 2.76
N HIS A 199 -17.50 -10.63 3.57
CA HIS A 199 -17.64 -10.55 5.03
C HIS A 199 -16.74 -9.48 5.69
N VAL A 200 -15.67 -9.03 5.03
CA VAL A 200 -14.81 -7.94 5.53
C VAL A 200 -15.41 -6.55 5.28
N LEU A 201 -16.44 -6.44 4.44
CA LEU A 201 -17.05 -5.16 4.09
C LEU A 201 -17.63 -4.43 5.32
N SER A 202 -18.13 -5.17 6.31
CA SER A 202 -18.62 -4.58 7.56
C SER A 202 -17.51 -3.89 8.35
N ASP A 203 -16.30 -4.43 8.34
CA ASP A 203 -15.15 -3.85 9.03
C ASP A 203 -14.61 -2.61 8.30
N ILE A 204 -14.72 -2.56 6.97
CA ILE A 204 -14.31 -1.40 6.16
C ILE A 204 -15.28 -0.23 6.29
N LYS A 205 -16.58 -0.51 6.46
CA LYS A 205 -17.63 0.51 6.61
C LYS A 205 -17.69 1.14 8.00
N ARG A 206 -16.97 0.59 8.99
CA ARG A 206 -17.01 1.02 10.39
C ARG A 206 -15.93 2.04 10.70
#